data_AF-A0A956ZPL9-F1
#
_entry.id   AF-A0A956ZPL9-F1
#
_cell.length_a   1.000
_cell.length_b   1.000
_cell.length_c   1.000
_cell.angle_alpha   90.00
_cell.angle_beta   90.00
_cell.angle_gamma   90.00
#
_symmetry.space_group_name_H-M   'P 1'
#
loop_
_entity.id
_entity.type
_entity.pdbx_description
1 polymer ?
#
loop_
_entity_poly.entity_id
_entity_poly.type
_entity_poly.pdbx_seq_one_letter_code
_entity_poly.pdbx_strand_id
1 'polypeptide(L)'
;MVPEPDALLHVLRVRHVPGLTHRQLQVLALCQLGYSVDGIGELLFLAVPTVRRHLADLEARILGPTGLPATHILLARWTREHEDCCVRSIVQMIKDHQLIDRHDQPPRSG
;
A
#
# COMPACT_ATOMS: atom_id res chain seq x y z
N MET A 1 21.26 12.52 4.73
CA MET A 1 21.24 12.36 6.19
C MET A 1 20.30 11.21 6.50
N VAL A 2 20.78 10.14 7.13
CA VAL A 2 19.91 9.02 7.52
C VAL A 2 19.28 9.40 8.87
N PRO A 3 17.95 9.49 8.99
CA PRO A 3 17.32 9.80 10.27
C PRO A 3 17.57 8.68 11.28
N GLU A 4 17.73 9.06 12.55
CA GLU A 4 17.80 8.10 13.66
C GLU A 4 16.57 7.18 13.66
N PRO A 5 16.72 5.87 13.96
CA PRO A 5 15.62 4.90 13.86
C PRO A 5 14.35 5.32 14.63
N ASP A 6 14.50 5.86 15.84
CA ASP A 6 13.36 6.28 16.67
C ASP A 6 12.63 7.49 16.07
N ALA A 7 13.37 8.43 15.49
CA ALA A 7 12.78 9.58 14.81
C ALA A 7 12.00 9.13 13.56
N LEU A 8 12.56 8.19 12.79
CA LEU A 8 11.88 7.60 11.64
C LEU A 8 10.59 6.88 12.05
N LEU A 9 10.64 6.04 13.09
CA LEU A 9 9.46 5.32 13.59
C LEU A 9 8.39 6.26 14.13
N HIS A 10 8.79 7.31 14.86
CA HIS A 10 7.87 8.32 15.35
C HIS A 10 7.13 9.01 14.21
N VAL A 11 7.87 9.48 13.19
CA VAL A 11 7.31 10.15 12.01
C VAL A 11 6.31 9.25 11.28
N LEU A 12 6.65 7.98 11.06
CA LEU A 12 5.73 7.04 10.42
C LEU A 12 4.46 6.82 11.25
N ARG A 13 4.58 6.70 12.58
CA ARG A 13 3.45 6.43 13.48
C ARG A 13 2.46 7.58 13.53
N VAL A 14 2.91 8.83 13.62
CA VAL A 14 2.02 9.99 13.77
C VAL A 14 1.37 10.44 12.45
N ARG A 15 1.86 9.94 11.31
CA ARG A 15 1.42 10.38 9.99
C ARG A 15 0.18 9.64 9.51
N HIS A 16 -0.99 10.18 9.80
CA HIS A 16 -2.24 9.65 9.23
C HIS A 16 -2.50 10.19 7.82
N VAL A 17 -2.99 9.32 6.94
CA VAL A 17 -3.38 9.66 5.56
C VAL A 17 -4.81 9.15 5.30
N PRO A 18 -5.84 9.99 5.51
CA PRO A 18 -7.22 9.61 5.20
C PRO A 18 -7.47 9.60 3.68
N GLY A 19 -8.56 8.96 3.27
CA GLY A 19 -9.05 9.01 1.89
C GLY A 19 -8.16 8.28 0.88
N LEU A 20 -7.57 7.15 1.29
CA LEU A 20 -6.96 6.21 0.35
C LEU A 20 -8.08 5.47 -0.39
N THR A 21 -7.95 5.34 -1.71
CA THR A 21 -8.94 4.59 -2.50
C THR A 21 -8.83 3.10 -2.20
N HIS A 22 -9.90 2.34 -2.47
CA HIS A 22 -9.88 0.89 -2.32
C HIS A 22 -8.71 0.24 -3.06
N ARG A 23 -8.43 0.69 -4.29
CA ARG A 23 -7.32 0.17 -5.10
C ARG A 23 -5.95 0.47 -4.49
N GLN A 24 -5.78 1.68 -3.93
CA GLN A 24 -4.55 2.06 -3.23
C GLN A 24 -4.31 1.21 -1.99
N LEU A 25 -5.38 0.93 -1.25
CA LEU A 25 -5.33 0.06 -0.08
C LEU A 25 -4.92 -1.36 -0.47
N GLN A 26 -5.50 -1.93 -1.54
CA GLN A 26 -5.10 -3.24 -2.07
C GLN A 26 -3.61 -3.28 -2.46
N VAL A 27 -3.11 -2.24 -3.13
CA VAL A 27 -1.69 -2.12 -3.49
C VAL A 27 -0.80 -2.08 -2.24
N LEU A 28 -1.16 -1.28 -1.23
CA LEU A 28 -0.43 -1.22 0.04
C LEU A 28 -0.36 -2.57 0.76
N ALA A 29 -1.49 -3.29 0.82
CA ALA A 29 -1.57 -4.60 1.43
C ALA A 29 -0.66 -5.63 0.74
N LEU A 30 -0.66 -5.68 -0.60
CA LEU A 30 0.22 -6.57 -1.33
C LEU A 30 1.70 -6.18 -1.17
N CYS A 31 2.01 -4.89 -1.07
CA CYS A 31 3.36 -4.44 -0.69
C CYS A 31 3.74 -4.89 0.73
N GLN A 32 2.83 -4.80 1.71
CA GLN A 32 3.06 -5.26 3.09
C GLN A 32 3.35 -6.76 3.14
N LEU A 33 2.71 -7.54 2.27
CA LEU A 33 2.91 -8.98 2.09
C LEU A 33 4.18 -9.33 1.29
N GLY A 34 4.88 -8.35 0.73
CA GLY A 34 6.14 -8.54 0.01
C GLY A 34 6.02 -8.86 -1.47
N TYR A 35 4.85 -8.66 -2.08
CA TYR A 35 4.70 -8.84 -3.52
C TYR A 35 5.50 -7.81 -4.31
N SER A 36 6.09 -8.26 -5.43
CA SER A 36 6.75 -7.38 -6.39
C SER A 36 5.72 -6.54 -7.16
N VAL A 37 6.18 -5.47 -7.81
CA VAL A 37 5.31 -4.63 -8.67
C VAL A 37 4.62 -5.47 -9.74
N ASP A 38 5.34 -6.41 -10.36
CA ASP A 38 4.79 -7.29 -11.38
C ASP A 38 3.76 -8.24 -10.78
N GLY A 39 4.05 -8.86 -9.63
CA GLY A 39 3.10 -9.73 -8.93
C GLY A 39 1.84 -9.00 -8.46
N ILE A 40 1.96 -7.73 -8.05
CA ILE A 40 0.80 -6.88 -7.75
C ILE A 40 -0.04 -6.65 -9.00
N GLY A 41 0.61 -6.37 -10.13
CA GLY A 41 -0.05 -6.20 -11.42
C GLY A 41 -0.85 -7.44 -11.83
N GLU A 42 -0.24 -8.61 -11.69
CA GLU A 42 -0.88 -9.89 -11.97
C GLU A 42 -2.10 -10.14 -11.07
N LEU A 43 -1.96 -9.96 -9.76
CA LEU A 43 -3.04 -10.23 -8.80
C LEU A 43 -4.22 -9.25 -8.90
N LEU A 44 -3.94 -7.99 -9.22
CA LEU A 44 -4.97 -6.95 -9.31
C LEU A 44 -5.46 -6.70 -10.75
N PHE A 45 -4.98 -7.48 -11.72
CA PHE A 45 -5.25 -7.29 -13.16
C PHE A 45 -4.92 -5.86 -13.63
N LEU A 46 -3.80 -5.31 -13.16
CA LEU A 46 -3.32 -3.99 -13.50
C LEU A 46 -2.08 -4.06 -14.39
N ALA A 47 -1.99 -3.16 -15.37
CA ALA A 47 -0.75 -2.95 -16.07
C ALA A 47 0.34 -2.45 -15.09
N VAL A 48 1.57 -2.92 -15.23
CA VAL A 48 2.73 -2.54 -14.40
C VAL A 48 2.89 -1.01 -14.25
N PRO A 49 2.73 -0.18 -15.31
CA PRO A 49 2.77 1.27 -15.16
C PRO A 49 1.69 1.84 -14.24
N THR A 50 0.50 1.22 -14.20
CA THR A 50 -0.59 1.61 -13.30
C THR A 50 -0.24 1.30 -11.85
N VAL A 51 0.35 0.13 -11.58
CA VAL A 51 0.84 -0.21 -10.24
C VAL A 51 1.91 0.79 -9.78
N ARG A 52 2.90 1.09 -10.64
CA ARG A 52 3.94 2.09 -10.35
C ARG A 52 3.35 3.47 -10.06
N ARG A 53 2.32 3.88 -10.80
CA ARG A 53 1.61 5.14 -10.55
C ARG A 53 0.93 5.16 -9.18
N HIS A 54 0.26 4.08 -8.80
CA HIS A 54 -0.33 3.97 -7.46
C HIS A 54 0.73 4.05 -6.36
N LEU A 55 1.85 3.34 -6.51
CA LEU A 55 2.96 3.40 -5.56
C LEU A 55 3.55 4.80 -5.45
N ALA A 56 3.80 5.47 -6.58
CA ALA A 56 4.31 6.83 -6.57
C ALA A 56 3.37 7.82 -5.86
N ASP A 57 2.05 7.71 -6.09
CA ASP A 57 1.07 8.55 -5.37
C ASP A 57 1.06 8.25 -3.87
N LEU A 58 1.13 6.97 -3.49
CA LEU A 58 1.21 6.55 -2.10
C LEU A 58 2.47 7.07 -1.42
N GLU A 59 3.63 6.92 -2.06
CA GLU A 59 4.91 7.45 -1.57
C GLU A 59 4.84 8.98 -1.40
N ALA A 60 4.31 9.69 -2.39
CA ALA A 60 4.14 11.14 -2.32
C ALA A 60 3.22 11.58 -1.18
N ARG A 61 2.10 10.88 -0.96
CA ARG A 61 1.10 11.25 0.07
C ARG A 61 1.54 10.88 1.49
N ILE A 62 2.19 9.72 1.63
CA ILE A 62 2.60 9.14 2.93
C ILE A 62 3.97 9.66 3.33
N LEU A 63 4.96 9.55 2.45
CA LEU A 63 6.37 9.82 2.75
C LEU A 63 6.81 11.21 2.30
N GLY A 64 6.24 11.77 1.24
CA GLY A 64 6.63 13.09 0.70
C GLY A 64 6.72 14.21 1.77
N PRO A 65 5.70 14.43 2.62
CA PRO A 65 5.73 15.45 3.66
C PRO A 65 6.73 15.20 4.78
N THR A 66 7.30 14.00 4.87
CA THR A 66 8.21 13.60 5.93
C THR A 66 9.68 13.85 5.59
N GLY A 67 9.99 14.13 4.32
CA GLY A 67 11.37 14.21 3.82
C GLY A 67 12.11 12.87 3.84
N LEU A 68 11.42 11.76 4.16
CA LEU A 68 11.98 10.41 4.11
C LEU A 68 12.11 9.94 2.66
N PRO A 69 13.10 9.08 2.35
CA PRO A 69 13.22 8.50 1.03
C PRO A 69 11.98 7.67 0.69
N ALA A 70 11.42 7.89 -0.50
CA ALA A 70 10.32 7.10 -1.03
C ALA A 70 10.78 5.66 -1.27
N THR A 71 10.36 4.75 -0.41
CA THR A 71 10.68 3.32 -0.54
C THR A 71 9.48 2.46 -0.16
N HIS A 72 9.32 1.35 -0.87
CA HIS A 72 8.31 0.33 -0.59
C HIS A 72 8.45 -0.27 0.83
N ILE A 73 9.68 -0.35 1.38
CA ILE A 73 9.90 -0.81 2.77
C ILE A 73 9.23 0.14 3.77
N LEU A 74 9.40 1.46 3.60
CA LEU A 74 8.79 2.44 4.50
C LEU A 74 7.28 2.51 4.33
N LEU A 75 6.75 2.30 3.12
CA LEU A 75 5.31 2.12 2.90
C LEU A 75 4.77 0.89 3.64
N ALA A 76 5.46 -0.25 3.54
CA ALA A 76 5.07 -1.47 4.25
C ALA A 76 5.11 -1.27 5.77
N ARG A 77 6.12 -0.56 6.29
CA ARG A 77 6.20 -0.24 7.72
C ARG A 77 5.09 0.73 8.15
N TRP A 78 4.84 1.78 7.38
CA TRP A 78 3.74 2.71 7.64
C TRP A 78 2.40 1.98 7.69
N THR A 79 2.15 1.06 6.75
CA THR A 79 0.93 0.25 6.72
C THR A 79 0.74 -0.51 8.04
N ARG A 80 1.81 -1.10 8.60
CA ARG A 80 1.77 -1.80 9.90
C ARG A 80 1.47 -0.88 11.09
N GLU A 81 2.01 0.34 11.12
CA GLU A 81 1.74 1.28 12.22
C GLU A 81 0.32 1.84 12.16
N HIS A 82 -0.38 1.71 11.03
CA HIS A 82 -1.71 2.28 10.79
C HIS A 82 -2.81 1.22 10.58
N GLU A 83 -2.56 -0.04 10.97
CA GLU A 83 -3.50 -1.16 10.87
C GLU A 83 -4.84 -0.88 11.54
N ASP A 84 -4.84 -0.12 12.64
CA ASP A 84 -6.05 0.19 13.38
C ASP A 84 -6.76 1.47 12.91
N CYS A 85 -6.24 2.18 11.92
CA CYS A 85 -6.82 3.44 11.42
C CYS A 85 -6.83 3.53 9.89
N CYS A 86 -5.79 4.10 9.27
CA CYS A 86 -5.78 4.47 7.84
C CYS A 86 -5.94 3.28 6.90
N VAL A 87 -5.49 2.09 7.33
CA VAL A 87 -5.57 0.86 6.54
C VAL A 87 -6.42 -0.22 7.19
N ARG A 88 -7.25 0.13 8.19
CA ARG A 88 -8.12 -0.83 8.90
C ARG A 88 -8.98 -1.68 7.98
N SER A 89 -9.58 -1.06 6.97
CA SER A 89 -10.45 -1.77 6.02
C SER A 89 -9.70 -2.86 5.27
N ILE A 90 -8.49 -2.58 4.77
CA ILE A 90 -7.73 -3.58 4.02
C ILE A 90 -7.11 -4.64 4.92
N VAL A 91 -6.73 -4.30 6.15
CA VAL A 91 -6.31 -5.31 7.15
C VAL A 91 -7.45 -6.29 7.42
N GLN A 92 -8.68 -5.80 7.55
CA GLN A 92 -9.84 -6.65 7.70
C GLN A 92 -10.03 -7.56 6.46
N MET A 93 -9.88 -7.01 5.26
CA MET A 93 -9.95 -7.82 4.03
C MET A 93 -8.83 -8.87 3.93
N ILE A 94 -7.62 -8.58 4.40
CA ILE A 94 -6.54 -9.59 4.49
C ILE A 94 -6.97 -10.73 5.41
N LYS A 95 -7.47 -10.39 6.62
CA LYS A 95 -7.94 -11.35 7.62
C LYS A 95 -9.11 -12.20 7.11
N ASP A 96 -9.99 -11.60 6.31
CA ASP A 96 -11.16 -12.27 5.73
C ASP A 96 -10.86 -12.95 4.38
N HIS A 97 -9.61 -12.90 3.90
CA HIS A 97 -9.17 -13.44 2.60
C HIS A 97 -9.90 -12.83 1.38
N GLN A 98 -10.29 -11.57 1.44
CA GLN A 98 -11.08 -10.84 0.42
C GLN A 98 -10.27 -9.80 -0.38
N LEU A 99 -8.94 -9.90 -0.39
CA LEU A 99 -8.05 -8.90 -0.97
C LEU A 99 -8.29 -8.63 -2.47
N ILE A 100 -8.75 -9.66 -3.20
CA ILE A 100 -9.04 -9.61 -4.63
C ILE A 100 -10.53 -9.84 -4.80
N ASP A 101 -11.28 -8.77 -5.02
CA ASP A 101 -12.70 -8.90 -5.31
C ASP A 101 -12.87 -9.49 -6.72
N ARG A 102 -13.57 -10.62 -6.84
CA ARG A 102 -13.71 -11.38 -8.09
C ARG A 102 -14.65 -10.69 -9.10
N HIS A 103 -15.32 -9.62 -8.70
CA HIS A 103 -16.29 -8.90 -9.52
C HIS A 103 -15.68 -8.16 -10.73
N ASP A 104 -14.36 -7.96 -10.78
CA ASP A 104 -13.65 -7.33 -11.91
C ASP A 104 -13.07 -8.34 -12.93
N GLN A 105 -13.39 -9.64 -12.84
CA GLN A 105 -12.95 -10.60 -13.85
C GLN A 105 -13.71 -10.37 -15.18
N PRO A 106 -13.03 -10.08 -16.31
CA PRO A 106 -13.67 -10.21 -17.61
C PRO A 106 -14.11 -11.67 -17.81
N PRO A 107 -15.26 -11.91 -18.47
CA PRO A 107 -15.76 -13.27 -18.65
C PRO A 107 -14.68 -14.12 -19.31
N ARG A 108 -14.42 -15.30 -18.73
CA ARG A 108 -13.56 -16.30 -19.36
C ARG A 108 -14.23 -16.70 -20.67
N SER A 109 -13.67 -16.24 -21.79
CA SER A 109 -14.04 -16.73 -23.11
C SER A 109 -13.75 -18.24 -23.15
N GLY A 110 -14.82 -19.03 -23.06
CA GLY A 110 -14.83 -20.44 -23.42
C GLY A 110 -15.02 -20.63 -24.91
#